data_AF-A0A392P189-F1
#
_entry.id   AF-A0A392P189-F1
#
_cell.length_a   1.000
_cell.length_b   1.000
_cell.length_c   1.000
_cell.angle_alpha   90.00
_cell.angle_beta   90.00
_cell.angle_gamma   90.00
#
_symmetry.space_group_name_H-M   'P 1'
#
loop_
_entity.id
_entity.type
_entity.pdbx_description
1 polymer ?
#
loop_
_entity_poly.entity_id
_entity_poly.type
_entity_poly.pdbx_seq_one_letter_code
_entity_poly.pdbx_strand_id
1 'polypeptide(L)'
;VSKGVESTLVQLLETGLLHADPHPGNLRYTSSGEIGFLDFGLLCQMEKRHQFAMLASIVHIVNGDWASLVNALIDMDVVRPGTNIRLVTLELEQALGEVEFKNGIPDVKFSR
;
A
#
# COMPACT_ATOMS: atom_id res chain seq x y z
N VAL A 1 -14.35 2.28 9.69
CA VAL A 1 -13.51 2.12 8.48
C VAL A 1 -12.37 3.13 8.45
N SER A 2 -12.64 4.44 8.50
CA SER A 2 -11.61 5.50 8.42
C SER A 2 -10.43 5.32 9.40
N LYS A 3 -10.67 5.08 10.69
CA LYS A 3 -9.59 4.98 11.69
C LYS A 3 -8.64 3.79 11.48
N GLY A 4 -9.14 2.66 10.95
CA GLY A 4 -8.31 1.48 10.68
C GLY A 4 -7.42 1.69 9.45
N VAL A 5 -7.91 2.41 8.45
CA VAL A 5 -7.11 2.84 7.30
C VAL A 5 -6.04 3.85 7.75
N GLU A 6 -6.42 4.84 8.56
CA GLU A 6 -5.48 5.82 9.13
C GLU A 6 -4.38 5.15 9.94
N SER A 7 -4.71 4.24 10.87
CA SER A 7 -3.71 3.55 11.68
C SER A 7 -2.79 2.66 10.84
N THR A 8 -3.30 2.06 9.78
CA THR A 8 -2.50 1.25 8.84
C THR A 8 -1.56 2.14 8.03
N LEU A 9 -2.02 3.30 7.58
CA LEU A 9 -1.19 4.27 6.86
C LEU A 9 -0.09 4.85 7.75
N VAL A 10 -0.36 5.15 9.03
CA VAL A 10 0.66 5.59 10.00
C VAL A 10 1.71 4.50 10.20
N GLN A 11 1.28 3.25 10.39
CA GLN A 11 2.19 2.11 10.51
C GLN A 11 3.09 1.94 9.28
N LEU A 12 2.50 2.06 8.09
CA LEU A 12 3.20 1.90 6.82
C LEU A 12 4.11 3.07 6.47
N LEU A 13 3.64 4.31 6.58
CA LEU A 13 4.28 5.49 6.01
C LEU A 13 5.05 6.34 7.01
N GLU A 14 4.74 6.22 8.31
CA GLU A 14 5.34 7.06 9.35
C GLU A 14 6.24 6.25 10.28
N THR A 15 5.71 5.22 10.94
CA THR A 15 6.48 4.46 11.94
C THR A 15 7.32 3.35 11.32
N GLY A 16 6.85 2.78 10.20
CA GLY A 16 7.44 1.59 9.57
C GLY A 16 7.24 0.31 10.38
N LEU A 17 6.44 0.34 11.46
CA LEU A 17 6.16 -0.79 12.31
C LEU A 17 4.75 -1.30 12.02
N LEU A 18 4.65 -2.47 11.42
CA LEU A 18 3.39 -3.06 10.97
C LEU A 18 2.90 -4.15 11.89
N HIS A 19 1.63 -4.04 12.29
CA HIS A 19 0.88 -5.15 12.84
C HIS A 19 0.46 -6.08 11.69
N ALA A 20 1.05 -7.27 11.62
CA ALA A 20 0.87 -8.20 10.51
C ALA A 20 -0.44 -9.01 10.59
N ASP A 21 -1.13 -8.99 11.74
CA ASP A 21 -2.43 -9.66 11.92
C ASP A 21 -3.52 -8.76 12.57
N PRO A 22 -3.89 -7.63 11.95
CA PRO A 22 -4.86 -6.69 12.53
C PRO A 22 -6.30 -7.19 12.31
N HIS A 23 -6.69 -8.25 13.04
CA HIS A 23 -8.03 -8.81 13.00
C HIS A 23 -8.95 -8.21 14.07
N PRO A 24 -10.31 -8.31 13.94
CA PRO A 24 -11.24 -7.71 14.90
C PRO A 24 -11.03 -8.10 16.37
N GLY A 25 -10.51 -9.31 16.64
CA GLY A 25 -10.15 -9.74 18.00
C GLY A 25 -9.00 -8.96 18.65
N ASN A 26 -8.10 -8.37 17.86
CA ASN A 26 -6.90 -7.65 18.33
C ASN A 26 -7.09 -6.13 18.32
N LEU A 27 -8.25 -5.65 17.84
CA LEU A 27 -8.55 -4.24 17.70
C LEU A 27 -9.74 -3.87 18.59
N ARG A 28 -9.58 -2.81 19.37
CA ARG A 28 -10.69 -2.22 20.13
C ARG A 28 -10.85 -0.75 19.81
N TYR A 29 -12.08 -0.37 19.50
CA TYR A 29 -12.43 1.03 19.38
C TYR A 29 -12.75 1.56 20.78
N THR A 30 -12.02 2.58 21.21
CA THR A 30 -12.17 3.17 22.54
C THR A 30 -13.31 4.20 22.55
N SER A 31 -13.82 4.52 23.75
CA SER A 31 -14.79 5.61 23.93
C SER A 31 -14.21 6.99 23.60
N SER A 32 -12.89 7.14 23.61
CA SER A 32 -12.18 8.35 23.16
C SER A 32 -12.11 8.50 21.63
N GLY A 33 -12.54 7.48 20.87
CA GLY A 33 -12.52 7.51 19.40
C GLY A 33 -11.21 7.03 18.77
N GLU A 34 -10.42 6.25 19.49
CA GLU A 34 -9.12 5.74 19.08
C GLU A 34 -9.18 4.23 18.82
N ILE A 35 -8.14 3.68 18.18
CA ILE A 35 -7.95 2.24 18.02
C ILE A 35 -6.88 1.78 19.00
N GLY A 36 -7.26 0.88 19.91
CA GLY A 36 -6.33 0.13 20.75
C GLY A 36 -5.98 -1.21 20.11
N PHE A 37 -4.68 -1.51 20.06
CA PHE A 37 -4.15 -2.82 19.71
C PHE A 37 -3.97 -3.66 20.98
N LEU A 38 -4.44 -4.90 20.96
CA LEU A 38 -4.42 -5.80 22.12
C LEU A 38 -3.27 -6.80 22.09
N ASP A 39 -2.89 -7.23 20.89
CA ASP A 39 -1.80 -8.18 20.65
C ASP A 39 -0.68 -7.48 19.88
N PHE A 40 0.56 -7.89 20.11
CA PHE A 40 1.77 -7.40 19.46
C PHE A 40 2.72 -8.55 19.10
N GLY A 41 2.25 -9.80 19.12
CA GLY A 41 3.06 -10.98 18.82
C GLY A 41 3.50 -11.07 17.36
N LEU A 42 2.79 -10.40 16.45
CA LEU A 42 3.10 -10.36 15.01
C LEU A 42 3.32 -8.93 14.53
N LEU A 43 4.51 -8.41 14.84
CA LEU A 43 5.00 -7.13 14.34
C LEU A 43 6.07 -7.34 13.26
N CYS A 44 6.04 -6.49 12.23
CA CYS A 44 7.03 -6.43 11.18
C CYS A 44 7.64 -5.03 11.14
N GLN A 45 8.97 -4.93 11.02
CA GLN A 45 9.65 -3.66 10.78
C GLN A 45 9.99 -3.55 9.30
N MET A 46 9.45 -2.53 8.64
CA MET A 46 9.79 -2.23 7.26
C MET A 46 11.16 -1.57 7.15
N GLU A 47 11.92 -1.95 6.13
CA GLU A 47 13.10 -1.21 5.73
C GLU A 47 12.69 0.18 5.20
N LYS A 48 13.49 1.20 5.52
CA LYS A 48 13.20 2.58 5.06
C LYS A 48 13.06 2.66 3.54
N ARG A 49 13.86 1.90 2.77
CA ARG A 49 13.75 1.87 1.31
C ARG A 49 12.38 1.38 0.84
N HIS A 50 11.83 0.37 1.50
CA HIS A 50 10.52 -0.19 1.15
C HIS A 50 9.40 0.81 1.48
N GLN A 51 9.52 1.52 2.61
CA GLN A 51 8.59 2.57 2.99
C GLN A 51 8.57 3.73 1.96
N PHE A 52 9.74 4.22 1.54
CA PHE A 52 9.82 5.25 0.50
C PHE A 52 9.31 4.75 -0.85
N ALA A 53 9.65 3.53 -1.25
CA ALA A 53 9.16 2.91 -2.47
C ALA A 53 7.63 2.78 -2.43
N MET A 54 7.03 2.47 -1.28
CA MET A 54 5.58 2.37 -1.16
C MET A 54 4.89 3.73 -1.29
N LEU A 55 5.46 4.77 -0.70
CA LEU A 55 4.98 6.14 -0.89
C LEU A 55 5.07 6.55 -2.37
N ALA A 56 6.20 6.26 -3.03
CA ALA A 56 6.39 6.52 -4.46
C ALA A 56 5.34 5.77 -5.30
N SER A 57 5.06 4.50 -5.01
CA SER A 57 4.03 3.72 -5.69
C SER A 57 2.66 4.39 -5.64
N ILE A 58 2.24 4.92 -4.48
CA ILE A 58 0.96 5.64 -4.36
C ILE A 58 0.95 6.87 -5.28
N VAL A 59 2.03 7.65 -5.29
CA VAL A 59 2.17 8.83 -6.17
C VAL A 59 2.12 8.45 -7.65
N HIS A 60 2.81 7.38 -8.04
CA HIS A 60 2.84 6.90 -9.42
C HIS A 60 1.47 6.38 -9.89
N ILE A 61 0.72 5.68 -9.04
CA ILE A 61 -0.66 5.26 -9.34
C ILE A 61 -1.56 6.49 -9.56
N VAL A 62 -1.47 7.49 -8.69
CA VAL A 62 -2.28 8.73 -8.81
C VAL A 62 -1.94 9.49 -10.10
N ASN A 63 -0.68 9.48 -10.52
CA ASN A 63 -0.23 10.15 -11.74
C ASN A 63 -0.42 9.30 -13.02
N GLY A 64 -0.86 8.04 -12.90
CA GLY A 64 -0.92 7.11 -14.03
C GLY A 64 0.46 6.77 -14.62
N ASP A 65 1.53 6.93 -13.84
CA ASP A 65 2.91 6.66 -14.27
C ASP A 65 3.28 5.20 -13.99
N TRP A 66 2.85 4.30 -14.88
CA TRP A 66 3.03 2.86 -14.73
C TRP A 66 4.48 2.41 -14.81
N ALA A 67 5.31 3.10 -15.59
CA ALA A 67 6.73 2.78 -15.71
C ALA A 67 7.46 3.06 -14.39
N SER A 68 7.22 4.21 -13.77
CA SER A 68 7.80 4.53 -12.47
C SER A 68 7.21 3.68 -11.35
N LEU A 69 5.93 3.30 -11.43
CA LEU A 69 5.34 2.33 -10.49
C LEU A 69 6.11 1.00 -10.51
N VAL A 70 6.45 0.47 -11.68
CA VAL A 70 7.22 -0.79 -11.77
C VAL A 70 8.59 -0.65 -11.13
N ASN A 71 9.26 0.49 -11.28
CA ASN A 71 10.53 0.74 -10.61
C ASN A 71 10.37 0.76 -9.08
N ALA A 72 9.33 1.42 -8.57
CA ALA A 72 9.04 1.42 -7.14
C ALA A 72 8.72 0.00 -6.61
N LEU A 73 8.06 -0.84 -7.41
CA LEU A 73 7.83 -2.26 -7.06
C LEU A 73 9.12 -3.10 -7.09
N ILE A 74 10.10 -2.76 -7.92
CA ILE A 74 11.44 -3.37 -7.89
C ILE A 74 12.17 -2.97 -6.61
N ASP A 75 12.15 -1.68 -6.24
CA ASP A 75 12.82 -1.18 -5.02
C ASP A 75 12.24 -1.78 -3.73
N MET A 76 10.98 -2.22 -3.81
CA MET A 76 10.25 -2.93 -2.74
C MET A 76 10.46 -4.47 -2.76
N ASP A 77 11.29 -4.98 -3.66
CA ASP A 77 11.51 -6.42 -3.90
C ASP A 77 10.25 -7.23 -4.27
N VAL A 78 9.20 -6.55 -4.74
CA VAL A 78 7.98 -7.22 -5.24
C VAL A 78 8.26 -7.88 -6.59
N VAL A 79 9.05 -7.20 -7.43
CA VAL A 79 9.44 -7.71 -8.76
C VAL A 79 10.73 -8.52 -8.64
N ARG A 80 10.65 -9.82 -8.96
CA ARG A 80 11.80 -10.72 -8.90
C ARG A 80 12.84 -10.45 -9.99
N PRO A 81 14.13 -10.71 -9.74
CA PRO A 81 15.15 -10.69 -10.79
C PRO A 81 14.79 -11.61 -11.97
N GLY A 82 15.07 -11.15 -13.19
CA GLY A 82 14.74 -11.89 -14.42
C GLY A 82 13.30 -11.73 -14.91
N THR A 83 12.45 -11.01 -14.18
CA THR A 83 11.11 -10.62 -14.65
C THR A 83 11.20 -9.73 -15.89
N ASN A 84 10.34 -9.96 -16.89
CA ASN A 84 10.25 -9.10 -18.07
C ASN A 84 9.53 -7.79 -17.71
N ILE A 85 10.32 -6.77 -17.37
CA ILE A 85 9.83 -5.45 -16.91
C ILE A 85 8.89 -4.79 -17.92
N ARG A 86 9.17 -4.93 -19.23
CA ARG A 86 8.33 -4.35 -20.28
C ARG A 86 6.94 -4.99 -20.30
N LEU A 87 6.88 -6.31 -20.15
CA LEU A 87 5.61 -7.04 -20.10
C LEU A 87 4.81 -6.64 -18.86
N VAL A 88 5.44 -6.61 -17.69
CA VAL A 88 4.78 -6.20 -16.43
C VAL A 88 4.24 -4.78 -16.53
N THR A 89 4.99 -3.85 -17.14
CA THR A 89 4.53 -2.47 -17.33
C THR A 89 3.27 -2.42 -18.21
N LEU A 90 3.27 -3.14 -19.33
CA LEU A 90 2.12 -3.25 -20.22
C LEU A 90 0.90 -3.87 -19.54
N GLU A 91 1.10 -4.93 -18.75
CA GLU A 91 0.01 -5.60 -18.02
C GLU A 91 -0.58 -4.71 -16.93
N LEU A 92 0.25 -3.97 -16.19
CA LEU A 92 -0.21 -2.99 -15.21
C LEU A 92 -1.00 -1.85 -15.87
N GLU A 93 -0.51 -1.32 -17.00
CA GLU A 93 -1.22 -0.31 -17.77
C GLU A 93 -2.55 -0.85 -18.33
N GLN A 94 -2.62 -2.10 -18.75
CA GLN A 94 -3.88 -2.70 -19.19
C GLN A 94 -4.86 -2.96 -18.05
N ALA A 95 -4.37 -3.39 -16.89
CA ALA A 95 -5.19 -3.71 -15.73
C ALA A 95 -5.67 -2.46 -14.99
N LEU A 96 -4.84 -1.43 -14.93
CA LEU A 96 -5.06 -0.24 -14.11
C LEU A 96 -5.19 1.04 -14.95
N GLY A 97 -4.85 1.07 -16.23
CA GLY A 97 -4.85 2.29 -17.05
C GLY A 97 -6.22 2.96 -17.23
N GLU A 98 -7.31 2.22 -17.02
CA GLU A 98 -8.67 2.76 -16.94
C GLU A 98 -8.99 3.28 -15.51
N VAL A 99 -8.11 4.08 -14.90
CA VAL A 99 -8.42 4.71 -13.61
C VAL A 99 -9.36 5.90 -13.84
N GLU A 100 -10.62 5.76 -13.44
CA GLU A 100 -11.50 6.91 -13.28
C GLU A 100 -11.13 7.65 -12.00
N PHE A 101 -11.04 8.99 -12.01
CA PHE A 101 -10.80 9.76 -10.80
C PHE A 101 -12.11 10.36 -10.27
N LYS A 102 -12.44 10.11 -9.00
CA LYS A 102 -13.55 10.74 -8.29
C LYS A 102 -13.01 11.68 -7.22
N ASN A 103 -13.26 12.98 -7.38
CA ASN A 103 -12.79 14.03 -6.46
C ASN A 103 -11.27 14.01 -6.22
N GLY A 104 -10.49 13.71 -7.26
CA GLY A 104 -9.02 13.59 -7.18
C GLY A 104 -8.51 12.28 -6.58
N ILE A 105 -9.40 11.38 -6.18
CA ILE A 105 -9.04 10.04 -5.71
C ILE A 105 -9.22 9.04 -6.87
N PRO A 106 -8.21 8.23 -7.18
CA PRO A 106 -8.33 7.18 -8.20
C PRO A 106 -9.33 6.10 -7.77
N ASP A 107 -10.38 5.89 -8.56
CA ASP A 107 -11.40 4.83 -8.43
C ASP A 107 -10.92 3.58 -9.17
N VAL A 108 -9.95 2.90 -8.57
CA VAL A 108 -9.35 1.68 -9.12
C VAL A 108 -10.29 0.49 -8.86
N LYS A 109 -10.84 -0.10 -9.91
CA LYS A 109 -11.65 -1.32 -9.81
C LYS A 109 -10.78 -2.56 -9.98
N PHE A 110 -10.54 -3.28 -8.89
CA PHE A 110 -9.85 -4.58 -8.90
C PHE A 110 -10.74 -5.76 -9.37
N SER A 111 -11.80 -5.48 -10.14
CA SER A 111 -12.75 -6.50 -10.62
C SER A 111 -12.73 -6.58 -12.15
N ARG A 112 -11.86 -7.45 -12.67
CA ARG A 112 -12.11 -8.28 -13.85
C ARG A 112 -11.89 -9.73 -13.47
#